data_AF-A0A5C4XPM8-F1
#
_entry.id   AF-A0A5C4XPM8-F1
#
_cell.length_a   1.000
_cell.length_b   1.000
_cell.length_c   1.000
_cell.angle_alpha   90.00
_cell.angle_beta   90.00
_cell.angle_gamma   90.00
#
_symmetry.space_group_name_H-M   'P 1'
#
loop_
_entity.id
_entity.type
_entity.pdbx_description
1 polymer ?
#
loop_
_entity_poly.entity_id
_entity_poly.type
_entity_poly.pdbx_seq_one_letter_code
_entity_poly.pdbx_strand_id
1 'polypeptide(L)'
;MDDVIGDLLERVEETGANFSEQAFGIVGQHVLPVLTVLLIAYVAFYGLQLLTGTARVSIGEIVGRVTRMLVILALVREWQNFNDLFYAWLSKTPEAVGRAILAATGTGITEPTNGLSQIWVTANEAASAFAEQSGYFSILPSMVGFLIIFCVAIFLAVALAILLLAKVMMWVLIGTAPIFIACMLFEPSRGLGRAWFQQVLTYALIPLFVYVVAAFLISAMDPELTKVTNAAGQRRLQLSDVSAFLLLCCAGAFVLFNIQVLAQGITGGVAAGIGRLAQTVGNMAGISLPAASLRAGRSIAGKAGKIGMETRERTHVGMRQKLRNSAAQRR
;
A
#
# COMPACT_ATOMS: atom_id res chain seq x y z
N MET A 1 -29.61 -6.55 18.56
CA MET A 1 -28.77 -5.41 18.97
C MET A 1 -28.26 -4.83 17.68
N ASP A 2 -28.65 -3.60 17.36
CA ASP A 2 -28.23 -2.94 16.13
C ASP A 2 -26.71 -2.87 16.11
N ASP A 3 -26.08 -3.23 14.99
CA ASP A 3 -24.62 -3.28 14.86
C ASP A 3 -24.06 -1.85 14.76
N VAL A 4 -23.97 -1.17 15.91
CA VAL A 4 -23.50 0.22 16.02
C VAL A 4 -22.13 0.37 15.36
N ILE A 5 -21.26 -0.64 15.42
CA ILE A 5 -19.93 -0.58 14.79
C ILE A 5 -20.05 -0.61 13.26
N GLY A 6 -20.90 -1.49 12.72
CA GLY A 6 -21.21 -1.55 11.30
C GLY A 6 -21.77 -0.24 10.76
N ASP A 7 -22.81 0.29 11.42
CA ASP A 7 -23.48 1.54 11.00
C ASP A 7 -22.53 2.75 11.04
N LEU A 8 -21.65 2.83 12.04
CA LEU A 8 -20.66 3.90 12.11
C LEU A 8 -19.61 3.80 11.02
N LEU A 9 -19.14 2.59 10.70
CA LEU A 9 -18.17 2.39 9.61
C LEU A 9 -18.79 2.75 8.26
N GLU A 10 -20.03 2.34 7.99
CA GLU A 10 -20.73 2.67 6.75
C GLU A 10 -20.91 4.19 6.57
N ARG A 11 -21.33 4.92 7.62
CA ARG A 11 -21.43 6.39 7.59
C ARG A 11 -20.10 7.07 7.34
N VAL A 12 -19.04 6.58 7.99
CA VAL A 12 -17.68 7.10 7.82
C VAL A 12 -17.21 6.84 6.38
N GLU A 13 -17.57 5.70 5.80
CA GLU A 13 -17.24 5.35 4.42
C GLU A 13 -17.94 6.22 3.38
N GLU A 14 -19.24 6.44 3.55
CA GLU A 14 -20.00 7.32 2.68
C GLU A 14 -19.45 8.76 2.74
N THR A 15 -19.17 9.26 3.95
CA THR A 15 -18.59 10.59 4.16
C THR A 15 -17.22 10.71 3.50
N GLY A 16 -16.38 9.68 3.65
CA GLY A 16 -15.04 9.63 3.10
C GLY A 16 -15.00 9.55 1.57
N ALA A 17 -15.88 8.74 0.97
CA ALA A 17 -16.03 8.65 -0.47
C ALA A 17 -16.42 10.01 -1.07
N ASN A 18 -17.44 10.67 -0.49
CA ASN A 18 -17.89 11.99 -0.89
C ASN A 18 -16.77 13.05 -0.76
N PHE A 19 -16.01 13.02 0.34
CA PHE A 19 -14.85 13.90 0.52
C PHE A 19 -13.81 13.69 -0.59
N SER A 20 -13.49 12.43 -0.91
CA SER A 20 -12.48 12.11 -1.92
C SER A 20 -12.89 12.54 -3.33
N GLU A 21 -14.17 12.41 -3.67
CA GLU A 21 -14.73 12.87 -4.95
C GLU A 21 -14.66 14.40 -5.07
N GLN A 22 -15.10 15.12 -4.04
CA GLN A 22 -15.04 16.58 -4.03
C GLN A 22 -13.60 17.08 -4.08
N ALA A 23 -12.70 16.49 -3.29
CA ALA A 23 -11.28 16.82 -3.30
C ALA A 23 -10.66 16.54 -4.67
N PHE A 24 -10.98 15.41 -5.29
CA PHE A 24 -10.52 15.08 -6.64
C PHE A 24 -10.99 16.13 -7.65
N GLY A 25 -12.26 16.53 -7.61
CA GLY A 25 -12.81 17.56 -8.51
C GLY A 25 -12.10 18.91 -8.33
N ILE A 26 -11.92 19.36 -7.09
CA ILE A 26 -11.23 20.62 -6.76
C ILE A 26 -9.77 20.57 -7.21
N VAL A 27 -9.06 19.49 -6.94
CA VAL A 27 -7.66 19.37 -7.34
C VAL A 27 -7.55 19.27 -8.87
N GLY A 28 -8.43 18.51 -9.50
CA GLY A 28 -8.53 18.35 -10.95
C GLY A 28 -8.72 19.68 -11.66
N GLN A 29 -9.61 20.55 -11.17
CA GLN A 29 -9.88 21.86 -11.80
C GLN A 29 -8.63 22.77 -11.88
N HIS A 30 -7.72 22.65 -10.91
CA HIS A 30 -6.48 23.43 -10.86
C HIS A 30 -5.34 22.76 -11.64
N VAL A 31 -5.30 21.42 -11.64
CA VAL A 31 -4.27 20.65 -12.34
C VAL A 31 -4.51 20.62 -13.84
N LEU A 32 -5.76 20.54 -14.30
CA LEU A 32 -6.10 20.36 -15.72
C LEU A 32 -5.58 21.48 -16.64
N PRO A 33 -5.71 22.78 -16.32
CA PRO A 33 -5.16 23.84 -17.17
C PRO A 33 -3.64 23.76 -17.29
N VAL A 34 -2.96 23.54 -16.17
CA VAL A 34 -1.49 23.41 -16.12
C VAL A 34 -1.03 22.20 -16.92
N LEU A 35 -1.71 21.05 -16.73
CA LEU A 35 -1.44 19.83 -17.47
C LEU A 35 -1.63 20.02 -18.97
N THR A 36 -2.69 20.74 -19.39
CA THR A 36 -2.98 21.03 -20.80
C THR A 36 -1.88 21.88 -21.42
N VAL A 37 -1.45 22.96 -20.75
CA VAL A 37 -0.34 23.81 -21.23
C VAL A 37 0.95 23.01 -21.34
N LEU A 38 1.29 22.21 -20.33
CA LEU A 38 2.48 21.35 -20.35
C LEU A 38 2.41 20.29 -21.46
N LEU A 39 1.22 19.75 -21.73
CA LEU A 39 1.00 18.78 -22.80
C LEU A 39 1.16 19.42 -24.18
N ILE A 40 0.59 20.61 -24.40
CA ILE A 40 0.79 21.37 -25.64
C ILE A 40 2.28 21.67 -25.84
N ALA A 41 2.97 22.14 -24.79
CA ALA A 41 4.40 22.41 -24.84
C ALA A 41 5.22 21.14 -25.13
N TYR A 42 4.87 20.01 -24.51
CA TYR A 42 5.50 18.72 -24.78
C TYR A 42 5.30 18.32 -26.25
N VAL A 43 4.06 18.29 -26.75
CA VAL A 43 3.77 17.94 -28.15
C VAL A 43 4.48 18.87 -29.12
N ALA A 44 4.52 20.19 -28.85
CA ALA A 44 5.24 21.16 -29.67
C ALA A 44 6.76 20.90 -29.69
N PHE A 45 7.37 20.62 -28.54
CA PHE A 45 8.80 20.29 -28.45
C PHE A 45 9.13 19.02 -29.26
N TYR A 46 8.31 17.98 -29.16
CA TYR A 46 8.47 16.77 -29.97
C TYR A 46 8.24 17.02 -31.46
N GLY A 47 7.25 17.83 -31.82
CA GLY A 47 7.00 18.24 -33.20
C GLY A 47 8.22 18.92 -33.81
N LEU A 48 8.86 19.85 -33.09
CA LEU A 48 10.11 20.49 -33.52
C LEU A 48 11.27 19.49 -33.63
N GLN A 49 11.36 18.53 -32.72
CA GLN A 49 12.41 17.50 -32.76
C GLN A 49 12.27 16.57 -33.98
N LEU A 50 11.04 16.28 -34.39
CA LEU A 50 10.74 15.53 -35.61
C LEU A 50 11.09 16.35 -36.87
N LEU A 51 10.73 17.63 -36.90
CA LEU A 51 11.03 18.52 -38.04
C LEU A 51 12.53 18.75 -38.25
N THR A 52 13.30 18.84 -37.16
CA THR A 52 14.76 19.04 -37.23
C THR A 52 15.53 17.76 -37.59
N GLY A 53 14.84 16.62 -37.78
CA GLY A 53 15.46 15.34 -38.13
C GLY A 53 16.40 14.77 -37.05
N THR A 54 16.44 15.40 -35.88
CA THR A 54 17.32 15.02 -34.76
C THR A 54 16.78 13.82 -33.98
N ALA A 55 15.48 13.54 -34.10
CA ALA A 55 14.80 12.40 -33.50
C ALA A 55 14.69 11.22 -34.48
N ARG A 56 15.48 10.16 -34.27
CA ARG A 56 15.17 8.81 -34.80
C ARG A 56 14.19 8.12 -33.86
N VAL A 57 12.98 8.66 -33.76
CA VAL A 57 11.93 8.11 -32.88
C VAL A 57 11.10 7.10 -33.68
N SER A 58 10.91 5.91 -33.13
CA SER A 58 10.07 4.89 -33.76
C SER A 58 8.60 5.32 -33.70
N ILE A 59 7.81 5.02 -34.74
CA ILE A 59 6.35 5.29 -34.78
C ILE A 59 5.66 4.68 -33.54
N GLY A 60 6.10 3.49 -33.10
CA GLY A 60 5.55 2.84 -31.90
C GLY A 60 5.79 3.63 -30.61
N GLU A 61 6.91 4.34 -30.49
CA GLU A 61 7.18 5.19 -29.32
C GLU A 61 6.29 6.43 -29.31
N ILE A 62 5.97 6.99 -30.48
CA ILE A 62 5.06 8.14 -30.61
C ILE A 62 3.64 7.72 -30.22
N VAL A 63 3.15 6.62 -30.79
CA VAL A 63 1.82 6.08 -30.49
C VAL A 63 1.70 5.78 -28.99
N GLY A 64 2.66 5.07 -28.41
CA GLY A 64 2.63 4.74 -26.98
C GLY A 64 2.62 5.98 -26.05
N ARG A 65 3.29 7.07 -26.44
CA ARG A 65 3.26 8.34 -25.69
C ARG A 65 1.91 9.05 -25.82
N VAL A 66 1.36 9.12 -27.03
CA VAL A 66 0.06 9.75 -27.29
C VAL A 66 -1.06 8.99 -26.57
N THR A 67 -1.08 7.65 -26.67
CA THR A 67 -2.06 6.84 -25.94
C THR A 67 -1.96 7.07 -24.43
N ARG A 68 -0.75 7.10 -23.87
CA ARG A 68 -0.55 7.42 -22.45
C ARG A 68 -1.08 8.80 -22.08
N MET A 69 -0.85 9.82 -22.91
CA MET A 69 -1.38 11.16 -22.72
C MET A 69 -2.91 11.17 -22.67
N LEU A 70 -3.55 10.49 -23.64
CA LEU A 70 -5.01 10.42 -23.71
C LEU A 70 -5.60 9.72 -22.48
N VAL A 71 -5.01 8.61 -22.05
CA VAL A 71 -5.45 7.90 -20.84
C VAL A 71 -5.30 8.76 -19.59
N ILE A 72 -4.15 9.43 -19.41
CA ILE A 72 -3.91 10.31 -18.25
C ILE A 72 -4.90 11.48 -18.25
N LEU A 73 -5.12 12.12 -19.39
CA LEU A 73 -6.11 13.20 -19.50
C LEU A 73 -7.52 12.70 -19.19
N ALA A 74 -7.92 11.54 -19.71
CA ALA A 74 -9.24 10.97 -19.47
C ALA A 74 -9.47 10.66 -17.98
N LEU A 75 -8.44 10.16 -17.28
CA LEU A 75 -8.48 9.88 -15.85
C LEU A 75 -8.52 11.16 -15.00
N VAL A 76 -7.75 12.19 -15.35
CA VAL A 76 -7.67 13.43 -14.56
C VAL A 76 -8.88 14.34 -14.78
N ARG A 77 -9.50 14.26 -15.96
CA ARG A 77 -10.57 15.19 -16.37
C ARG A 77 -11.89 14.95 -15.69
N GLU A 78 -12.27 13.70 -15.52
CA GLU A 78 -13.60 13.32 -15.05
C GLU A 78 -13.46 12.32 -13.91
N TRP A 79 -14.11 12.62 -12.77
CA TRP A 79 -14.14 11.71 -11.64
C TRP A 79 -14.71 10.35 -12.04
N GLN A 80 -15.79 10.33 -12.83
CA GLN A 80 -16.45 9.09 -13.25
C GLN A 80 -15.49 8.12 -13.94
N ASN A 81 -14.65 8.61 -14.85
CA ASN A 81 -13.65 7.78 -15.54
C ASN A 81 -12.63 7.20 -14.56
N PHE A 82 -12.17 8.02 -13.60
CA PHE A 82 -11.26 7.58 -12.56
C PHE A 82 -11.92 6.58 -11.62
N ASN A 83 -13.19 6.79 -11.27
CA ASN A 83 -13.95 5.91 -10.42
C ASN A 83 -14.08 4.51 -11.02
N ASP A 84 -14.57 4.45 -12.25
CA ASP A 84 -14.92 3.19 -12.91
C ASP A 84 -13.66 2.37 -13.25
N LEU A 85 -12.56 3.03 -13.58
CA LEU A 85 -11.31 2.34 -13.98
C LEU A 85 -10.38 2.05 -12.79
N PHE A 86 -10.47 2.81 -11.70
CA PHE A 86 -9.48 2.74 -10.63
C PHE A 86 -10.08 2.67 -9.23
N TYR A 87 -10.85 3.67 -8.80
CA TYR A 87 -11.31 3.76 -7.41
C TYR A 87 -12.25 2.60 -7.04
N ALA A 88 -13.24 2.28 -7.89
CA ALA A 88 -14.22 1.23 -7.61
C ALA A 88 -13.58 -0.15 -7.49
N TRP A 89 -12.57 -0.45 -8.30
CA TRP A 89 -11.81 -1.69 -8.17
C TRP A 89 -11.01 -1.72 -6.87
N LEU A 90 -10.35 -0.61 -6.54
CA LEU A 90 -9.47 -0.54 -5.38
C LEU A 90 -10.23 -0.60 -4.05
N SER A 91 -11.40 0.02 -3.95
CA SER A 91 -12.23 -0.01 -2.74
C SER A 91 -13.00 -1.33 -2.60
N LYS A 92 -13.66 -1.80 -3.67
CA LYS A 92 -14.56 -2.95 -3.59
C LYS A 92 -13.85 -4.30 -3.62
N THR A 93 -12.70 -4.42 -4.28
CA THR A 93 -12.02 -5.72 -4.42
C THR A 93 -11.51 -6.25 -3.09
N PRO A 94 -10.76 -5.46 -2.28
CA PRO A 94 -10.26 -5.94 -1.00
C PRO A 94 -11.39 -6.35 -0.04
N GLU A 95 -12.48 -5.59 -0.05
CA GLU A 95 -13.69 -5.87 0.74
C GLU A 95 -14.40 -7.15 0.27
N ALA A 96 -14.59 -7.31 -1.04
CA ALA A 96 -15.20 -8.51 -1.61
C ALA A 96 -14.39 -9.78 -1.30
N VAL A 97 -13.06 -9.70 -1.37
CA VAL A 97 -12.18 -10.82 -0.99
C VAL A 97 -12.27 -11.09 0.51
N GLY A 98 -12.26 -10.04 1.35
CA GLY A 98 -12.47 -10.18 2.79
C GLY A 98 -13.78 -10.88 3.13
N ARG A 99 -14.89 -10.48 2.48
CA ARG A 99 -16.21 -11.13 2.61
C ARG A 99 -16.18 -12.60 2.22
N ALA A 100 -15.57 -12.92 1.08
CA ALA A 100 -15.51 -14.30 0.61
C ALA A 100 -14.74 -15.20 1.58
N ILE A 101 -13.66 -14.70 2.18
CA ILE A 101 -12.89 -15.43 3.18
C ILE A 101 -13.69 -15.61 4.47
N LEU A 102 -14.34 -14.55 4.96
CA LEU A 102 -15.22 -14.62 6.14
C LEU A 102 -16.37 -15.62 5.95
N ALA A 103 -17.03 -15.59 4.79
CA ALA A 103 -18.10 -16.52 4.47
C ALA A 103 -17.61 -17.98 4.41
N ALA A 104 -16.38 -18.21 3.93
CA ALA A 104 -15.78 -19.54 3.87
C ALA A 104 -15.42 -20.12 5.25
N THR A 105 -15.21 -19.27 6.25
CA THR A 105 -14.87 -19.67 7.62
C THR A 105 -16.08 -20.29 8.37
N GLY A 106 -17.28 -20.24 7.80
CA GLY A 106 -18.46 -20.93 8.35
C GLY A 106 -19.12 -20.24 9.54
N THR A 107 -18.74 -19.00 9.85
CA THR A 107 -19.26 -18.19 10.96
C THR A 107 -20.63 -17.55 10.68
N GLY A 108 -21.17 -17.74 9.46
CA GLY A 108 -22.42 -17.10 9.01
C GLY A 108 -22.31 -15.60 8.72
N ILE A 109 -21.10 -15.03 8.75
CA ILE A 109 -20.83 -13.61 8.52
C ILE A 109 -20.71 -13.33 7.02
N THR A 110 -21.54 -12.42 6.51
CA THR A 110 -21.47 -11.98 5.11
C THR A 110 -20.74 -10.65 4.94
N GLU A 111 -20.65 -9.80 5.97
CA GLU A 111 -20.04 -8.46 5.89
C GLU A 111 -18.81 -8.31 6.79
N PRO A 112 -17.69 -7.71 6.34
CA PRO A 112 -16.43 -7.68 7.09
C PRO A 112 -16.46 -6.76 8.30
N THR A 113 -17.29 -5.72 8.26
CA THR A 113 -17.58 -4.83 9.39
C THR A 113 -18.23 -5.62 10.54
N ASN A 114 -19.16 -6.52 10.22
CA ASN A 114 -19.81 -7.40 11.17
C ASN A 114 -18.84 -8.42 11.79
N GLY A 115 -17.70 -8.70 11.15
CA GLY A 115 -16.64 -9.57 11.70
C GLY A 115 -16.05 -9.01 13.00
N LEU A 116 -15.81 -7.70 13.08
CA LEU A 116 -15.34 -7.06 14.32
C LEU A 116 -16.41 -7.04 15.40
N SER A 117 -17.67 -6.83 15.00
CA SER A 117 -18.83 -6.91 15.89
C SER A 117 -18.99 -8.32 16.46
N GLN A 118 -18.76 -9.36 15.67
CA GLN A 118 -18.79 -10.73 16.17
C GLN A 118 -17.67 -11.03 17.16
N ILE A 119 -16.45 -10.52 16.95
CA ILE A 119 -15.38 -10.66 17.96
C ILE A 119 -15.82 -10.05 19.30
N TRP A 120 -16.51 -8.90 19.27
CA TRP A 120 -17.06 -8.27 20.46
C TRP A 120 -18.14 -9.12 21.14
N VAL A 121 -19.09 -9.65 20.38
CA VAL A 121 -20.16 -10.50 20.91
C VAL A 121 -19.57 -11.77 21.53
N THR A 122 -18.67 -12.42 20.79
CA THR A 122 -17.97 -13.64 21.19
C THR A 122 -17.19 -13.45 22.51
N ALA A 123 -16.50 -12.32 22.65
CA ALA A 123 -15.78 -11.99 23.88
C ALA A 123 -16.70 -11.67 25.06
N ASN A 124 -17.85 -11.04 24.82
CA ASN A 124 -18.86 -10.82 25.86
C ASN A 124 -19.47 -12.14 26.32
N GLU A 125 -19.72 -13.07 25.41
CA GLU A 125 -20.26 -14.40 25.72
C GLU A 125 -19.27 -15.25 26.52
N ALA A 126 -17.97 -15.17 26.18
CA ALA A 126 -16.91 -15.77 26.98
C ALA A 126 -16.91 -15.19 28.40
N ALA A 127 -16.91 -13.86 28.51
CA ALA A 127 -16.81 -13.16 29.79
C ALA A 127 -18.05 -13.33 30.67
N SER A 128 -19.25 -13.43 30.09
CA SER A 128 -20.48 -13.72 30.83
C SER A 128 -20.44 -15.13 31.41
N ALA A 129 -19.93 -16.13 30.69
CA ALA A 129 -19.74 -17.48 31.21
C ALA A 129 -18.81 -17.50 32.44
N PHE A 130 -17.75 -16.68 32.44
CA PHE A 130 -16.88 -16.50 33.62
C PHE A 130 -17.58 -15.76 34.76
N ALA A 131 -18.41 -14.76 34.45
CA ALA A 131 -19.16 -14.00 35.43
C ALA A 131 -20.24 -14.84 36.13
N GLU A 132 -20.97 -15.69 35.41
CA GLU A 132 -22.02 -16.56 35.98
C GLU A 132 -21.46 -17.63 36.93
N GLN A 133 -20.22 -18.07 36.70
CA GLN A 133 -19.55 -19.01 37.59
C GLN A 133 -18.99 -18.35 38.86
N SER A 134 -18.94 -17.02 38.86
CA SER A 134 -18.64 -16.22 40.04
C SER A 134 -19.85 -16.23 40.95
N GLY A 135 -20.00 -17.25 41.79
CA GLY A 135 -20.97 -17.18 42.90
C GLY A 135 -20.72 -15.92 43.74
N TYR A 136 -21.73 -15.49 44.52
CA TYR A 136 -21.73 -14.25 45.32
C TYR A 136 -20.48 -14.02 46.22
N PHE A 137 -19.68 -15.06 46.46
CA PHE A 137 -18.47 -15.06 47.30
C PHE A 137 -17.14 -15.34 46.55
N SER A 138 -17.17 -15.51 45.23
CA SER A 138 -15.98 -15.84 44.42
C SER A 138 -15.56 -14.65 43.55
N ILE A 139 -14.67 -13.80 44.07
CA ILE A 139 -14.20 -12.57 43.40
C ILE A 139 -13.26 -12.89 42.21
N LEU A 140 -12.52 -14.01 42.28
CA LEU A 140 -11.50 -14.39 41.30
C LEU A 140 -12.03 -14.60 39.86
N PRO A 141 -13.11 -15.37 39.61
CA PRO A 141 -13.60 -15.59 38.25
C PRO A 141 -14.22 -14.32 37.61
N SER A 142 -14.84 -13.46 38.42
CA SER A 142 -15.42 -12.18 37.97
C SER A 142 -14.32 -11.21 37.50
N MET A 143 -13.19 -11.16 38.20
CA MET A 143 -12.02 -10.38 37.79
C MET A 143 -11.41 -10.88 36.47
N VAL A 144 -11.43 -12.19 36.22
CA VAL A 144 -10.94 -12.78 34.97
C VAL A 144 -11.86 -12.42 33.79
N GLY A 145 -13.18 -12.50 33.97
CA GLY A 145 -14.14 -12.07 32.95
C GLY A 145 -13.99 -10.59 32.59
N PHE A 146 -13.78 -9.72 33.58
CA PHE A 146 -13.49 -8.30 33.35
C PHE A 146 -12.20 -8.09 32.58
N LEU A 147 -11.12 -8.81 32.92
CA LEU A 147 -9.83 -8.72 32.24
C LEU A 147 -9.91 -9.16 30.76
N ILE A 148 -10.72 -10.18 30.46
CA ILE A 148 -10.98 -10.64 29.09
C ILE A 148 -11.68 -9.55 28.27
N ILE A 149 -12.79 -8.99 28.77
CA ILE A 149 -13.51 -7.90 28.07
C ILE A 149 -12.57 -6.71 27.87
N PHE A 150 -11.81 -6.33 28.90
CA PHE A 150 -10.88 -5.21 28.80
C PHE A 150 -9.81 -5.43 27.73
N CYS A 151 -9.22 -6.63 27.66
CA CYS A 151 -8.21 -6.98 26.65
C CYS A 151 -8.82 -6.97 25.24
N VAL A 152 -10.00 -7.57 25.06
CA VAL A 152 -10.66 -7.61 23.75
C VAL A 152 -11.14 -6.22 23.31
N ALA A 153 -11.62 -5.40 24.25
CA ALA A 153 -11.99 -4.01 23.99
C ALA A 153 -10.80 -3.21 23.45
N ILE A 154 -9.63 -3.34 24.08
CA ILE A 154 -8.39 -2.69 23.61
C ILE A 154 -8.01 -3.21 22.23
N PHE A 155 -8.04 -4.53 22.03
CA PHE A 155 -7.73 -5.15 20.75
C PHE A 155 -8.63 -4.61 19.62
N LEU A 156 -9.94 -4.55 19.83
CA LEU A 156 -10.90 -4.03 18.88
C LEU A 156 -10.73 -2.53 18.63
N ALA A 157 -10.47 -1.74 19.68
CA ALA A 157 -10.18 -0.32 19.53
C ALA A 157 -8.95 -0.09 18.63
N VAL A 158 -7.89 -0.87 18.80
CA VAL A 158 -6.70 -0.81 17.94
C VAL A 158 -7.01 -1.26 16.51
N ALA A 159 -7.75 -2.36 16.33
CA ALA A 159 -8.16 -2.83 15.01
C ALA A 159 -8.98 -1.78 14.24
N LEU A 160 -9.97 -1.18 14.89
CA LEU A 160 -10.80 -0.12 14.33
C LEU A 160 -9.99 1.14 14.03
N ALA A 161 -9.08 1.54 14.92
CA ALA A 161 -8.20 2.68 14.66
C ALA A 161 -7.32 2.47 13.42
N ILE A 162 -6.77 1.27 13.23
CA ILE A 162 -5.97 0.92 12.04
C ILE A 162 -6.83 0.95 10.77
N LEU A 163 -8.04 0.40 10.82
CA LEU A 163 -8.98 0.41 9.70
C LEU A 163 -9.38 1.83 9.28
N LEU A 164 -9.78 2.65 10.24
CA LEU A 164 -10.14 4.05 10.01
C LEU A 164 -8.97 4.83 9.44
N LEU A 165 -7.77 4.65 10.02
CA LEU A 165 -6.56 5.28 9.50
C LEU A 165 -6.30 4.88 8.03
N ALA A 166 -6.41 3.59 7.71
CA ALA A 166 -6.21 3.11 6.34
C ALA A 166 -7.22 3.71 5.36
N LYS A 167 -8.51 3.77 5.71
CA LYS A 167 -9.56 4.35 4.86
C LYS A 167 -9.39 5.87 4.70
N VAL A 168 -9.13 6.59 5.78
CA VAL A 168 -8.88 8.04 5.73
C VAL A 168 -7.68 8.37 4.85
N MET A 169 -6.57 7.66 5.00
CA MET A 169 -5.39 7.86 4.16
C MET A 169 -5.67 7.51 2.69
N MET A 170 -6.47 6.47 2.42
CA MET A 170 -6.90 6.13 1.08
C MET A 170 -7.71 7.28 0.45
N TRP A 171 -8.69 7.86 1.15
CA TRP A 171 -9.49 8.98 0.63
C TRP A 171 -8.65 10.23 0.36
N VAL A 172 -7.68 10.53 1.23
CA VAL A 172 -6.73 11.64 1.01
C VAL A 172 -5.88 11.40 -0.24
N LEU A 173 -5.37 10.18 -0.43
CA LEU A 173 -4.60 9.82 -1.62
C LEU A 173 -5.44 9.84 -2.90
N ILE A 174 -6.70 9.43 -2.82
CA ILE A 174 -7.64 9.47 -3.94
C ILE A 174 -8.01 10.92 -4.28
N GLY A 175 -8.32 11.76 -3.30
CA GLY A 175 -8.59 13.19 -3.53
C GLY A 175 -7.41 13.94 -4.16
N THR A 176 -6.18 13.51 -3.88
CA THR A 176 -4.96 14.08 -4.48
C THR A 176 -4.50 13.37 -5.75
N ALA A 177 -5.23 12.35 -6.21
CA ALA A 177 -4.88 11.55 -7.39
C ALA A 177 -4.61 12.37 -8.66
N PRO A 178 -5.34 13.46 -8.99
CA PRO A 178 -5.10 14.23 -10.22
C PRO A 178 -3.66 14.73 -10.34
N ILE A 179 -3.04 15.13 -9.21
CA ILE A 179 -1.65 15.62 -9.17
C ILE A 179 -0.69 14.49 -9.51
N PHE A 180 -0.81 13.36 -8.81
CA PHE A 180 0.12 12.24 -8.95
C PHE A 180 -0.02 11.52 -10.30
N ILE A 181 -1.25 11.44 -10.82
CA ILE A 181 -1.53 10.91 -12.15
C ILE A 181 -0.96 11.86 -13.22
N ALA A 182 -1.11 13.17 -13.07
CA ALA A 182 -0.45 14.15 -13.94
C ALA A 182 1.09 14.01 -13.92
N CYS A 183 1.69 13.75 -12.75
CA CYS A 183 3.12 13.48 -12.63
C CYS A 183 3.57 12.20 -13.37
N MET A 184 2.71 11.20 -13.59
CA MET A 184 3.07 10.02 -14.37
C MET A 184 3.33 10.33 -15.87
N LEU A 185 2.88 11.48 -16.35
CA LEU A 185 3.07 11.87 -17.74
C LEU A 185 4.55 12.14 -18.05
N PHE A 186 5.23 12.90 -17.19
CA PHE A 186 6.59 13.40 -17.44
C PHE A 186 7.67 12.48 -16.86
N GLU A 187 8.73 12.24 -17.63
CA GLU A 187 9.84 11.36 -17.22
C GLU A 187 10.46 11.70 -15.87
N PRO A 188 10.73 12.99 -15.57
CA PRO A 188 11.36 13.35 -14.29
C PRO A 188 10.44 13.15 -13.10
N SER A 189 9.12 13.37 -13.24
CA SER A 189 8.16 13.31 -12.11
C SER A 189 7.41 11.97 -11.99
N ARG A 190 7.60 11.03 -12.94
CA ARG A 190 7.01 9.68 -12.90
C ARG A 190 7.27 8.92 -11.60
N GLY A 191 8.39 9.17 -10.92
CA GLY A 191 8.70 8.55 -9.64
C GLY A 191 7.63 8.83 -8.57
N LEU A 192 7.09 10.05 -8.54
CA LEU A 192 6.06 10.46 -7.59
C LEU A 192 4.74 9.72 -7.83
N GLY A 193 4.30 9.63 -9.09
CA GLY A 193 3.10 8.87 -9.44
C GLY A 193 3.20 7.39 -9.09
N ARG A 194 4.38 6.77 -9.30
CA ARG A 194 4.62 5.37 -8.92
C ARG A 194 4.57 5.16 -7.40
N ALA A 195 5.19 6.06 -6.64
CA ALA A 195 5.17 6.01 -5.18
C ALA A 195 3.75 6.18 -4.64
N TRP A 196 2.98 7.13 -5.20
CA TRP A 196 1.57 7.31 -4.89
C TRP A 196 0.76 6.04 -5.16
N PHE A 197 0.91 5.42 -6.34
CA PHE A 197 0.19 4.20 -6.68
C PHE A 197 0.51 3.05 -5.72
N GLN A 198 1.79 2.90 -5.35
CA GLN A 198 2.21 1.91 -4.36
C GLN A 198 1.57 2.20 -2.99
N GLN A 199 1.50 3.47 -2.59
CA GLN A 199 0.91 3.87 -1.31
C GLN A 199 -0.59 3.61 -1.28
N VAL A 200 -1.28 3.95 -2.37
CA VAL A 200 -2.71 3.69 -2.58
C VAL A 200 -3.00 2.19 -2.45
N LEU A 201 -2.22 1.35 -3.13
CA LEU A 201 -2.36 -0.11 -3.02
C LEU A 201 -2.09 -0.61 -1.60
N THR A 202 -1.14 0.01 -0.89
CA THR A 202 -0.80 -0.39 0.49
C THR A 202 -1.99 -0.14 1.41
N TYR A 203 -2.59 1.04 1.34
CA TYR A 203 -3.74 1.37 2.17
C TYR A 203 -5.02 0.62 1.77
N ALA A 204 -5.17 0.24 0.50
CA ALA A 204 -6.26 -0.62 0.06
C ALA A 204 -6.14 -2.06 0.59
N LEU A 205 -4.91 -2.57 0.76
CA LEU A 205 -4.67 -3.93 1.26
C LEU A 205 -4.77 -4.04 2.79
N ILE A 206 -4.51 -2.97 3.55
CA ILE A 206 -4.56 -3.02 5.02
C ILE A 206 -5.94 -3.51 5.53
N PRO A 207 -7.08 -2.96 5.08
CA PRO A 207 -8.39 -3.45 5.52
C PRO A 207 -8.62 -4.93 5.24
N LEU A 208 -8.23 -5.41 4.06
CA LEU A 208 -8.31 -6.84 3.72
C LEU A 208 -7.55 -7.70 4.74
N PHE A 209 -6.32 -7.33 5.10
CA PHE A 209 -5.57 -8.08 6.09
C PHE A 209 -6.22 -8.06 7.47
N VAL A 210 -6.79 -6.93 7.88
CA VAL A 210 -7.51 -6.84 9.16
C VAL A 210 -8.70 -7.79 9.15
N TYR A 211 -9.48 -7.82 8.08
CA TYR A 211 -10.63 -8.72 7.95
C TYR A 211 -10.24 -10.20 7.98
N VAL A 212 -9.16 -10.57 7.28
CA VAL A 212 -8.65 -11.96 7.28
C VAL A 212 -8.15 -12.37 8.67
N VAL A 213 -7.44 -11.48 9.37
CA VAL A 213 -6.96 -11.74 10.74
C VAL A 213 -8.14 -11.85 11.70
N ALA A 214 -9.13 -10.97 11.57
CA ALA A 214 -10.36 -11.04 12.37
C ALA A 214 -11.09 -12.38 12.14
N ALA A 215 -11.29 -12.80 10.88
CA ALA A 215 -11.90 -14.08 10.54
C ALA A 215 -11.14 -15.27 11.15
N PHE A 216 -9.82 -15.25 11.04
CA PHE A 216 -8.95 -16.27 11.61
C PHE A 216 -9.06 -16.33 13.14
N LEU A 217 -9.09 -15.19 13.82
CA LEU A 217 -9.22 -15.14 15.28
C LEU A 217 -10.57 -15.67 15.74
N ILE A 218 -11.68 -15.32 15.07
CA ILE A 218 -13.01 -15.86 15.39
C ILE A 218 -13.00 -17.40 15.29
N SER A 219 -12.53 -17.93 14.16
CA SER A 219 -12.44 -19.37 13.95
C SER A 219 -11.55 -20.09 14.97
N ALA A 220 -10.46 -19.45 15.38
CA ALA A 220 -9.56 -19.98 16.39
C ALA A 220 -10.14 -19.87 17.82
N MET A 221 -11.05 -18.93 18.08
CA MET A 221 -11.71 -18.74 19.37
C MET A 221 -12.85 -19.75 19.61
N ASP A 222 -13.61 -20.13 18.57
CA ASP A 222 -14.72 -21.10 18.67
C ASP A 222 -14.42 -22.38 19.49
N PRO A 223 -13.32 -23.12 19.26
CA PRO A 223 -13.01 -24.31 20.04
C PRO A 223 -12.64 -24.00 21.49
N GLU A 224 -12.00 -22.87 21.76
CA GLU A 224 -11.63 -22.46 23.12
C GLU A 224 -12.86 -22.02 23.92
N LEU A 225 -13.79 -21.31 23.30
CA LEU A 225 -15.08 -20.98 23.91
C LEU A 225 -15.89 -22.22 24.23
N THR A 226 -15.91 -23.19 23.31
CA THR A 226 -16.60 -24.47 23.54
C THR A 226 -15.97 -25.23 24.71
N LYS A 227 -14.65 -25.19 24.88
CA LYS A 227 -13.99 -25.78 26.07
C LYS A 227 -14.35 -25.02 27.34
N VAL A 228 -14.34 -23.70 27.30
CA VAL A 228 -14.66 -22.82 28.43
C VAL A 228 -16.12 -23.02 28.87
N THR A 229 -17.09 -23.02 27.95
CA THR A 229 -18.51 -23.21 28.27
C THR A 229 -18.79 -24.61 28.82
N ASN A 230 -18.14 -25.65 28.26
CA ASN A 230 -18.24 -27.02 28.78
C ASN A 230 -17.61 -27.17 30.18
N ALA A 231 -16.44 -26.57 30.42
CA ALA A 231 -15.78 -26.56 31.72
C ALA A 231 -16.58 -25.75 32.75
N ALA A 232 -17.24 -24.68 32.30
CA ALA A 232 -18.11 -23.86 33.13
C ALA A 232 -19.37 -24.61 33.59
N GLY A 233 -20.02 -25.36 32.68
CA GLY A 233 -21.14 -26.24 33.01
C GLY A 233 -20.79 -27.33 34.04
N GLN A 234 -19.51 -27.70 34.15
CA GLN A 234 -19.01 -28.67 35.12
C GLN A 234 -18.42 -28.03 36.40
N ARG A 235 -18.52 -26.70 36.57
CA ARG A 235 -17.90 -25.95 37.67
C ARG A 235 -16.38 -26.12 37.80
N ARG A 236 -15.68 -26.52 36.74
CA ARG A 236 -14.22 -26.79 36.71
C ARG A 236 -13.48 -25.84 35.77
N LEU A 237 -13.67 -24.54 35.91
CA LEU A 237 -12.81 -23.60 35.18
C LEU A 237 -11.38 -23.68 35.70
N GLN A 238 -10.44 -24.03 34.82
CA GLN A 238 -9.02 -23.97 35.12
C GLN A 238 -8.42 -22.67 34.55
N LEU A 239 -7.45 -22.10 35.27
CA LEU A 239 -6.68 -20.93 34.81
C LEU A 239 -5.94 -21.20 33.48
N SER A 240 -5.71 -22.46 33.12
CA SER A 240 -5.09 -22.87 31.86
C SER A 240 -5.94 -22.53 30.63
N ASP A 241 -7.26 -22.69 30.71
CA ASP A 241 -8.15 -22.49 29.56
C ASP A 241 -8.27 -21.00 29.20
N VAL A 242 -8.23 -20.15 30.22
CA VAL A 242 -8.16 -18.69 30.09
C VAL A 242 -6.85 -18.24 29.46
N SER A 243 -5.74 -18.91 29.79
CA SER A 243 -4.42 -18.54 29.27
C SER A 243 -4.28 -18.78 27.77
N ALA A 244 -4.91 -19.83 27.23
CA ALA A 244 -4.93 -20.11 25.80
C ALA A 244 -5.70 -19.02 25.02
N PHE A 245 -6.86 -18.62 25.53
CA PHE A 245 -7.66 -17.53 24.97
C PHE A 245 -6.89 -16.20 24.95
N LEU A 246 -6.28 -15.82 26.10
CA LEU A 246 -5.48 -14.60 26.20
C LEU A 246 -4.27 -14.63 25.26
N LEU A 247 -3.60 -15.77 25.13
CA LEU A 247 -2.47 -15.93 24.21
C LEU A 247 -2.92 -15.73 22.76
N LEU A 248 -4.08 -16.26 22.36
CA LEU A 248 -4.64 -16.06 21.03
C LEU A 248 -4.96 -14.57 20.77
N CYS A 249 -5.56 -13.86 21.73
CA CYS A 249 -5.78 -12.42 21.62
C CYS A 249 -4.46 -11.63 21.49
N CYS A 250 -3.45 -11.96 22.29
CA CYS A 250 -2.13 -11.34 22.20
C CYS A 250 -1.44 -11.60 20.86
N ALA A 251 -1.53 -12.83 20.33
CA ALA A 251 -1.00 -13.19 19.03
C ALA A 251 -1.72 -12.42 17.90
N GLY A 252 -3.05 -12.32 17.97
CA GLY A 252 -3.85 -11.49 17.07
C GLY A 252 -3.43 -10.02 17.09
N ALA A 253 -3.26 -9.44 18.28
CA ALA A 253 -2.80 -8.07 18.47
C ALA A 253 -1.43 -7.84 17.83
N PHE A 254 -0.49 -8.78 18.03
CA PHE A 254 0.83 -8.72 17.43
C PHE A 254 0.78 -8.69 15.89
N VAL A 255 -0.08 -9.51 15.27
CA VAL A 255 -0.27 -9.50 13.82
C VAL A 255 -0.85 -8.15 13.35
N LEU A 256 -1.84 -7.61 14.05
CA LEU A 256 -2.41 -6.30 13.70
C LEU A 256 -1.39 -5.17 13.78
N PHE A 257 -0.52 -5.14 14.78
CA PHE A 257 0.55 -4.13 14.86
C PHE A 257 1.54 -4.20 13.69
N ASN A 258 1.76 -5.39 13.13
CA ASN A 258 2.68 -5.59 12.01
C ASN A 258 1.99 -5.50 10.64
N ILE A 259 0.69 -5.25 10.58
CA ILE A 259 -0.08 -5.31 9.34
C ILE A 259 0.39 -4.30 8.30
N GLN A 260 0.86 -3.13 8.74
CA GLN A 260 1.41 -2.11 7.85
C GLN A 260 2.69 -2.61 7.17
N VAL A 261 3.58 -3.29 7.91
CA VAL A 261 4.83 -3.87 7.38
C VAL A 261 4.50 -4.98 6.38
N LEU A 262 3.51 -5.83 6.69
CA LEU A 262 3.07 -6.90 5.78
C LEU A 262 2.50 -6.35 4.47
N ALA A 263 1.62 -5.33 4.56
CA ALA A 263 1.07 -4.67 3.38
C ALA A 263 2.17 -4.01 2.54
N GLN A 264 3.10 -3.28 3.17
CA GLN A 264 4.23 -2.64 2.49
C GLN A 264 5.19 -3.64 1.83
N GLY A 265 5.40 -4.82 2.45
CA GLY A 265 6.22 -5.88 1.86
C GLY A 265 5.68 -6.38 0.53
N ILE A 266 4.36 -6.53 0.43
CA ILE A 266 3.69 -7.00 -0.79
C ILE A 266 3.69 -5.89 -1.84
N THR A 267 3.27 -4.68 -1.49
CA THR A 267 3.19 -3.57 -2.46
C THR A 267 4.56 -3.10 -2.93
N GLY A 268 5.59 -3.16 -2.08
CA GLY A 268 6.97 -2.91 -2.45
C GLY A 268 7.51 -3.94 -3.45
N GLY A 269 7.12 -5.21 -3.30
CA GLY A 269 7.43 -6.27 -4.27
C GLY A 269 6.72 -6.09 -5.62
N VAL A 270 5.44 -5.68 -5.59
CA VAL A 270 4.63 -5.39 -6.79
C VAL A 270 5.21 -4.23 -7.59
N ALA A 271 5.66 -3.16 -6.93
CA ALA A 271 6.32 -2.03 -7.60
C ALA A 271 7.62 -2.45 -8.32
N ALA A 272 8.41 -3.35 -7.70
CA ALA A 272 9.61 -3.94 -8.32
C ALA A 272 9.30 -4.97 -9.44
N GLY A 273 8.13 -5.61 -9.40
CA GLY A 273 7.65 -6.57 -10.40
C GLY A 273 7.06 -5.91 -11.65
N ILE A 274 6.19 -4.91 -11.47
CA ILE A 274 5.61 -4.11 -12.57
C ILE A 274 6.72 -3.36 -13.30
N GLY A 275 7.73 -2.84 -12.59
CA GLY A 275 8.91 -2.23 -13.21
C GLY A 275 9.68 -3.19 -14.12
N ARG A 276 9.75 -4.47 -13.75
CA ARG A 276 10.36 -5.52 -14.59
C ARG A 276 9.47 -5.92 -15.76
N LEU A 277 8.17 -6.14 -15.55
CA LEU A 277 7.22 -6.45 -16.63
C LEU A 277 7.13 -5.32 -17.67
N ALA A 278 7.11 -4.06 -17.24
CA ALA A 278 7.15 -2.91 -18.14
C ALA A 278 8.45 -2.84 -18.95
N GLN A 279 9.59 -3.26 -18.38
CA GLN A 279 10.84 -3.42 -19.11
C GLN A 279 10.80 -4.60 -20.09
N THR A 280 10.21 -5.73 -19.71
CA THR A 280 10.10 -6.91 -20.57
C THR A 280 9.13 -6.68 -21.74
N VAL A 281 7.97 -6.08 -21.47
CA VAL A 281 6.99 -5.68 -22.49
C VAL A 281 7.54 -4.53 -23.35
N GLY A 282 8.27 -3.57 -22.77
CA GLY A 282 8.97 -2.53 -23.53
C GLY A 282 10.05 -3.10 -24.46
N ASN A 283 10.77 -4.14 -24.04
CA ASN A 283 11.74 -4.86 -24.86
C ASN A 283 11.07 -5.72 -25.96
N MET A 284 9.89 -6.29 -25.70
CA MET A 284 9.12 -7.05 -26.70
C MET A 284 8.37 -6.18 -27.71
N ALA A 285 7.83 -5.04 -27.27
CA ALA A 285 7.07 -4.10 -28.09
C ALA A 285 7.95 -3.08 -28.85
N GLY A 286 9.29 -3.21 -28.78
CA GLY A 286 10.22 -2.32 -29.48
C GLY A 286 10.28 -0.88 -28.96
N ILE A 287 9.79 -0.62 -27.74
CA ILE A 287 9.76 0.70 -27.06
C ILE A 287 10.91 0.81 -26.04
N SER A 288 11.87 -0.12 -26.06
CA SER A 288 13.03 -0.04 -25.19
C SER A 288 14.06 0.96 -25.72
N LEU A 289 14.38 1.99 -24.93
CA LEU A 289 15.75 2.49 -24.89
C LEU A 289 16.63 1.28 -24.61
N PRO A 290 17.48 0.85 -25.55
CA PRO A 290 18.13 -0.44 -25.45
C PRO A 290 18.95 -0.45 -24.16
N ALA A 291 18.78 -1.46 -23.29
CA ALA A 291 19.66 -1.63 -22.13
C ALA A 291 21.15 -1.72 -22.53
N ALA A 292 21.41 -2.02 -23.81
CA ALA A 292 22.71 -1.89 -24.45
C ALA A 292 23.25 -0.44 -24.50
N SER A 293 22.41 0.61 -24.62
CA SER A 293 22.86 2.02 -24.57
C SER A 293 23.22 2.47 -23.15
N LEU A 294 22.54 1.97 -22.12
CA LEU A 294 22.91 2.21 -20.71
C LEU A 294 24.19 1.44 -20.30
N ARG A 295 24.36 0.19 -20.77
CA ARG A 295 25.60 -0.57 -20.57
C ARG A 295 26.75 -0.02 -21.41
N ALA A 296 26.50 0.44 -22.64
CA ALA A 296 27.48 1.14 -23.46
C ALA A 296 27.87 2.48 -22.84
N GLY A 297 26.92 3.26 -22.30
CA GLY A 297 27.18 4.50 -21.58
C GLY A 297 28.06 4.30 -20.35
N ARG A 298 27.80 3.25 -19.55
CA ARG A 298 28.68 2.87 -18.42
C ARG A 298 30.05 2.36 -18.85
N SER A 299 30.15 1.61 -19.95
CA SER A 299 31.42 1.13 -20.53
C SER A 299 32.26 2.29 -21.09
N ILE A 300 31.63 3.25 -21.78
CA ILE A 300 32.29 4.42 -22.36
C ILE A 300 32.71 5.38 -21.24
N ALA A 301 31.86 5.61 -20.23
CA ALA A 301 32.23 6.40 -19.04
C ALA A 301 33.38 5.75 -18.25
N GLY A 302 33.37 4.41 -18.12
CA GLY A 302 34.47 3.66 -17.49
C GLY A 302 35.78 3.73 -18.27
N LYS A 303 35.73 3.62 -19.61
CA LYS A 303 36.91 3.77 -20.48
C LYS A 303 37.43 5.21 -20.51
N ALA A 304 36.56 6.20 -20.58
CA ALA A 304 36.93 7.62 -20.55
C ALA A 304 37.56 8.02 -19.20
N GLY A 305 37.00 7.52 -18.08
CA GLY A 305 37.60 7.71 -16.75
C GLY A 305 38.98 7.07 -16.62
N LYS A 306 39.18 5.88 -17.22
CA LYS A 306 40.47 5.19 -17.21
C LYS A 306 41.52 5.90 -18.07
N ILE A 307 41.16 6.37 -19.26
CA ILE A 307 42.02 7.19 -20.13
C ILE A 307 42.38 8.52 -19.45
N GLY A 308 41.43 9.15 -18.76
CA GLY A 308 41.67 10.38 -17.98
C GLY A 308 42.66 10.17 -16.83
N MET A 309 42.57 9.05 -16.11
CA MET A 309 43.51 8.69 -15.05
C MET A 309 44.91 8.36 -15.59
N GLU A 310 45.01 7.59 -16.68
CA GLU A 310 46.31 7.29 -17.31
C GLU A 310 46.99 8.55 -17.86
N THR A 311 46.23 9.49 -18.40
CA THR A 311 46.77 10.77 -18.88
C THR A 311 47.29 11.61 -17.71
N ARG A 312 46.57 11.62 -16.58
CA ARG A 312 46.99 12.30 -15.36
C ARG A 312 48.24 11.66 -14.73
N GLU A 313 48.36 10.34 -14.76
CA GLU A 313 49.58 9.67 -14.29
C GLU A 313 50.79 10.01 -15.17
N ARG A 314 50.62 10.03 -16.50
CA ARG A 314 51.72 10.42 -17.43
C ARG A 314 52.16 11.87 -17.23
N THR A 315 51.23 12.79 -16.99
CA THR A 315 51.60 14.20 -16.71
C THR A 315 52.30 14.35 -15.36
N HIS A 316 51.88 13.62 -14.32
CA HIS A 316 52.57 13.62 -13.03
C HIS A 316 53.97 13.00 -13.10
N VAL A 317 54.16 11.92 -13.85
CA VAL A 317 55.49 11.30 -14.07
C VAL A 317 56.39 12.26 -14.84
N GLY A 318 55.89 12.88 -15.91
CA GLY A 318 56.64 13.87 -16.68
C GLY A 318 57.06 15.10 -15.86
N MET A 319 56.18 15.59 -14.96
CA MET A 319 56.51 16.67 -14.03
C MET A 319 57.60 16.26 -13.03
N ARG A 320 57.52 15.06 -12.45
CA ARG A 320 58.55 14.56 -11.52
C ARG A 320 59.91 14.41 -12.21
N GLN A 321 59.92 13.98 -13.47
CA GLN A 321 61.15 13.81 -14.24
C GLN A 321 61.79 15.16 -14.58
N LYS A 322 60.99 16.17 -14.93
CA LYS A 322 61.46 17.55 -15.12
C LYS A 322 62.02 18.15 -13.83
N LEU A 323 61.37 17.93 -12.69
CA LEU A 323 61.86 18.37 -11.38
C LEU A 323 63.21 17.71 -11.02
N ARG A 324 63.36 16.40 -11.26
CA ARG A 324 64.63 15.69 -11.07
C ARG A 324 65.75 16.21 -11.97
N ASN A 325 65.46 16.46 -13.23
CA ASN A 325 66.45 16.98 -14.17
C ASN A 325 66.86 18.42 -13.84
N SER A 326 65.92 19.26 -13.39
CA SER A 326 66.23 20.62 -12.93
C SER A 326 67.04 20.66 -11.63
N ALA A 327 66.91 19.65 -10.78
CA ALA A 327 67.72 19.52 -9.56
C ALA A 327 69.14 19.02 -9.87
N ALA A 328 69.32 18.20 -10.91
CA ALA A 328 70.62 17.72 -11.36
C ALA A 328 71.46 18.80 -12.06
N GLN A 329 70.84 19.79 -12.71
CA GLN A 329 71.53 20.93 -13.35
C GLN A 329 72.00 22.04 -12.38
N ARG A 330 71.69 21.93 -11.08
CA ARG A 330 72.10 22.90 -10.05
C ARG A 330 73.26 22.43 -9.16
N ARG A 331 73.97 21.38 -9.56
CA ARG A 331 75.25 20.94 -8.99
C ARG A 331 76.31 20.99 -10.08
#